data_AF-A0A932RI15-F1
#
_entry.id   AF-A0A932RI15-F1
#
_cell.length_a   1.000
_cell.length_b   1.000
_cell.length_c   1.000
_cell.angle_alpha   90.00
_cell.angle_beta   90.00
_cell.angle_gamma   90.00
#
_symmetry.space_group_name_H-M   'P 1'
#
loop_
_entity.id
_entity.type
_entity.pdbx_description
1 polymer ?
#
loop_
_entity_poly.entity_id
_entity_poly.type
_entity_poly.pdbx_seq_one_letter_code
_entity_poly.pdbx_strand_id
1 'polypeptide(L)'
;MELFRHIVFKMLLAEEKITETHVEKLLSWQYTGFSTYRGEKVDVGDKKGREHVARYILHPPMSQAKMSYDADTETLQYRTKKKKGQETTETFSALDWRARLSAHIPHKWEPMVPYYAGYSNRAGGERRKAQKKPTESVPVPPPAAQSEFKKEARRHWARRIKKVYEVDPLLCPKCSGRLRIISFIEDPAVIQSILTHLGLWHVPARQRAPPPFRSEITLDYSVADEPPSYD
;
A
#
# COMPACT_ATOMS: atom_id res chain seq x y z
N MET A 1 11.60 18.57 12.25
CA MET A 1 10.56 17.83 11.50
C MET A 1 9.53 18.78 10.91
N GLU A 2 8.86 19.58 11.74
CA GLU A 2 7.83 20.52 11.26
C GLU A 2 8.37 21.58 10.30
N LEU A 3 9.57 22.11 10.55
CA LEU A 3 10.20 23.09 9.66
C LEU A 3 10.40 22.52 8.25
N PHE A 4 10.97 21.33 8.13
CA PHE A 4 11.19 20.67 6.83
C PHE A 4 9.86 20.43 6.09
N ARG A 5 8.84 19.94 6.81
CA ARG A 5 7.50 19.74 6.24
C ARG A 5 6.94 21.02 5.62
N HIS A 6 7.02 22.15 6.34
CA HIS A 6 6.54 23.43 5.82
C HIS A 6 7.40 23.96 4.68
N ILE A 7 8.73 23.74 4.70
CA ILE A 7 9.62 24.10 3.59
C ILE A 7 9.24 23.32 2.31
N VAL A 8 9.00 22.01 2.42
CA VAL A 8 8.58 21.18 1.29
C VAL A 8 7.21 21.62 0.76
N PHE A 9 6.25 21.90 1.63
CA PHE A 9 4.95 22.41 1.19
C PHE A 9 5.05 23.77 0.51
N LYS A 10 5.89 24.67 1.04
CA LYS A 10 6.14 25.98 0.41
C LYS A 10 6.75 25.82 -0.98
N MET A 11 7.72 24.91 -1.14
CA MET A 11 8.32 24.58 -2.43
C MET A 11 7.28 24.02 -3.41
N LEU A 12 6.48 23.04 -3.00
CA LEU A 12 5.47 22.40 -3.86
C LEU A 12 4.31 23.34 -4.24
N LEU A 13 3.94 24.28 -3.36
CA LEU A 13 2.99 25.34 -3.67
C LEU A 13 3.56 26.31 -4.70
N ALA A 14 4.84 26.71 -4.56
CA ALA A 14 5.51 27.59 -5.52
C ALA A 14 5.64 26.95 -6.92
N GLU A 15 5.78 25.62 -6.99
CA GLU A 15 5.78 24.87 -8.25
C GLU A 15 4.37 24.47 -8.74
N GLU A 16 3.30 24.95 -8.09
CA GLU A 16 1.90 24.66 -8.41
C GLU A 16 1.54 23.16 -8.44
N LYS A 17 2.33 22.31 -7.76
CA LYS A 17 2.13 20.86 -7.70
C LYS A 17 1.04 20.45 -6.72
N ILE A 18 0.74 21.31 -5.74
CA ILE A 18 -0.30 21.12 -4.73
C ILE A 18 -1.03 22.44 -4.49
N THR A 19 -2.25 22.37 -3.93
CA THR A 19 -3.03 23.55 -3.54
C THR A 19 -2.94 23.81 -2.04
N GLU A 20 -3.26 25.01 -1.59
CA GLU A 20 -3.32 25.35 -0.16
C GLU A 20 -4.26 24.43 0.62
N THR A 21 -5.42 24.11 0.03
CA THR A 21 -6.38 23.14 0.57
C THR A 21 -5.80 21.72 0.73
N HIS A 22 -4.89 21.31 -0.15
CA HIS A 22 -4.17 20.04 0.00
C HIS A 22 -3.16 20.09 1.15
N VAL A 23 -2.48 21.22 1.36
CA VAL A 23 -1.54 21.43 2.46
C VAL A 23 -2.26 21.38 3.81
N GLU A 24 -3.36 22.12 3.96
CA GLU A 24 -4.19 22.09 5.18
C GLU A 24 -4.66 20.68 5.51
N LYS A 25 -5.11 19.95 4.48
CA LYS A 25 -5.52 18.55 4.61
C LYS A 25 -4.36 17.69 5.13
N LEU A 26 -3.17 17.78 4.54
CA LEU A 26 -2.01 16.99 4.96
C LEU A 26 -1.55 17.34 6.38
N LEU A 27 -1.60 18.61 6.76
CA LEU A 27 -1.27 19.08 8.11
C LEU A 27 -2.30 18.63 9.17
N SER A 28 -3.56 18.45 8.77
CA SER A 28 -4.62 17.97 9.68
C SER A 28 -4.50 16.50 10.09
N TRP A 29 -3.63 15.72 9.41
CA TRP A 29 -3.45 14.30 9.70
C TRP A 29 -2.62 14.10 10.97
N GLN A 30 -3.10 13.23 11.87
CA GLN A 30 -2.37 12.84 13.09
C GLN A 30 -0.95 12.34 12.79
N TYR A 31 -0.78 11.66 11.65
CA TYR A 31 0.52 11.31 11.09
C TYR A 31 0.59 11.84 9.66
N THR A 32 1.21 13.02 9.50
CA THR A 32 1.30 13.73 8.20
C THR A 32 2.05 12.97 7.10
N GLY A 33 2.68 11.82 7.41
CA GLY A 33 3.45 11.02 6.45
C GLY A 33 4.86 11.56 6.17
N PHE A 34 5.21 12.73 6.72
CA PHE A 34 6.55 13.30 6.62
C PHE A 34 7.49 12.71 7.68
N SER A 35 8.39 11.84 7.25
CA SER A 35 9.57 11.45 8.01
C SER A 35 10.81 11.96 7.30
N THR A 36 11.67 12.69 8.00
CA THR A 36 13.02 13.02 7.55
C THR A 36 14.01 12.28 8.40
N TYR A 37 14.87 11.51 7.76
CA TYR A 37 16.04 10.99 8.41
C TYR A 37 17.01 12.15 8.66
N ARG A 38 17.28 12.44 9.93
CA ARG A 38 18.31 13.40 10.35
C ARG A 38 19.55 12.61 10.73
N GLY A 39 20.32 12.20 9.72
CA GLY A 39 21.64 11.59 9.89
C GLY A 39 22.71 12.40 9.17
N GLU A 40 23.87 11.78 8.99
CA GLU A 40 24.97 12.38 8.24
C GLU A 40 24.59 12.61 6.79
N LYS A 41 25.01 13.75 6.24
CA LYS A 41 24.81 14.06 4.82
C LYS A 41 25.67 13.11 3.99
N VAL A 42 25.06 12.46 3.01
CA VAL A 42 25.79 11.68 2.02
C VAL A 42 26.45 12.65 1.03
N ASP A 43 27.78 12.70 1.03
CA ASP A 43 28.54 13.55 0.12
C ASP A 43 28.58 12.97 -1.30
N VAL A 44 28.82 13.80 -2.31
CA VAL A 44 28.99 13.37 -3.70
C VAL A 44 30.23 12.47 -3.84
N GLY A 45 31.28 12.73 -3.06
CA GLY A 45 32.47 11.88 -3.01
C GLY A 45 32.27 10.53 -2.30
N ASP A 46 31.25 10.40 -1.45
CA ASP A 46 31.01 9.18 -0.67
C ASP A 46 30.35 8.10 -1.52
N LYS A 47 31.17 7.27 -2.17
CA LYS A 47 30.72 6.15 -2.98
C LYS A 47 29.87 5.15 -2.18
N LYS A 48 30.24 4.85 -0.93
CA LYS A 48 29.55 3.86 -0.09
C LYS A 48 28.20 4.39 0.39
N GLY A 49 28.12 5.64 0.84
CA GLY A 49 26.87 6.27 1.23
C GLY A 49 25.90 6.42 0.06
N ARG A 50 26.38 6.81 -1.13
CA ARG A 50 25.54 6.87 -2.33
C ARG A 50 25.02 5.51 -2.76
N GLU A 51 25.86 4.47 -2.72
CA GLU A 51 25.43 3.09 -2.99
C GLU A 51 24.38 2.62 -1.99
N HIS A 52 24.51 2.97 -0.71
CA HIS A 52 23.52 2.67 0.31
C HIS A 52 22.16 3.33 0.03
N VAL A 53 22.15 4.63 -0.30
CA VAL A 53 20.93 5.36 -0.66
C VAL A 53 20.31 4.79 -1.95
N ALA A 54 21.12 4.49 -2.97
CA ALA A 54 20.65 3.89 -4.21
C ALA A 54 19.97 2.53 -3.96
N ARG A 55 20.57 1.66 -3.13
CA ARG A 55 19.96 0.39 -2.71
C ARG A 55 18.64 0.60 -1.96
N TYR A 56 18.56 1.63 -1.13
CA TYR A 56 17.32 1.97 -0.44
C TYR A 56 16.23 2.38 -1.43
N ILE A 57 16.54 3.20 -2.44
CA ILE A 57 15.57 3.67 -3.44
C ILE A 57 15.12 2.52 -4.37
N LEU A 58 16.08 1.74 -4.87
CA LEU A 58 15.82 0.69 -5.86
C LEU A 58 15.14 -0.54 -5.26
N HIS A 59 15.13 -0.68 -3.92
CA HIS A 59 14.56 -1.82 -3.21
C HIS A 59 14.82 -3.18 -3.90
N PRO A 60 16.10 -3.54 -4.15
CA PRO A 60 16.40 -4.76 -4.89
C PRO A 60 15.80 -5.95 -4.16
N PRO A 61 15.06 -6.85 -4.85
CA PRO A 61 14.33 -7.94 -4.23
C PRO A 61 15.25 -8.95 -3.55
N MET A 62 16.53 -9.00 -3.96
CA MET A 62 17.54 -9.94 -3.49
C MET A 62 18.79 -9.20 -3.02
N SER A 63 19.52 -9.79 -2.08
CA SER A 63 20.80 -9.27 -1.60
C SER A 63 21.96 -9.97 -2.28
N GLN A 64 22.80 -9.22 -3.00
CA GLN A 64 24.02 -9.76 -3.61
C GLN A 64 24.98 -10.34 -2.56
N ALA A 65 25.02 -9.77 -1.35
CA ALA A 65 25.87 -10.28 -0.25
C ALA A 65 25.44 -11.67 0.26
N LYS A 66 24.24 -12.14 -0.12
CA LYS A 66 23.72 -13.48 0.20
C LYS A 66 23.96 -14.49 -0.92
N MET A 67 24.59 -14.08 -2.01
CA MET A 67 24.76 -14.85 -3.23
C MET A 67 26.23 -15.23 -3.41
N SER A 68 26.46 -16.48 -3.78
CA SER A 68 27.77 -16.97 -4.23
C SER A 68 27.57 -17.70 -5.54
N TYR A 69 28.38 -17.39 -6.55
CA TYR A 69 28.36 -18.07 -7.83
C TYR A 69 29.63 -18.90 -7.96
N ASP A 70 29.48 -20.15 -8.36
CA ASP A 70 30.55 -21.07 -8.66
C ASP A 70 30.60 -21.30 -10.18
N ALA A 71 31.69 -20.88 -10.79
CA ALA A 71 31.88 -20.94 -12.24
C ALA A 71 32.15 -22.37 -12.74
N ASP A 72 32.72 -23.24 -11.89
CA ASP A 72 33.10 -24.59 -12.29
C ASP A 72 31.87 -25.50 -12.38
N THR A 73 30.89 -25.27 -11.49
CA THR A 73 29.63 -26.04 -11.44
C THR A 73 28.46 -25.32 -12.11
N GLU A 74 28.67 -24.08 -12.57
CA GLU A 74 27.63 -23.17 -13.07
C GLU A 74 26.42 -23.02 -12.13
N THR A 75 26.68 -23.14 -10.82
CA THR A 75 25.64 -23.07 -9.79
C THR A 75 25.73 -21.81 -8.96
N LEU A 76 24.58 -21.40 -8.44
CA LEU A 76 24.41 -20.23 -7.61
C LEU A 76 23.82 -20.62 -6.27
N GLN A 77 24.51 -20.28 -5.20
CA GLN A 77 24.07 -20.50 -3.84
C GLN A 77 23.50 -19.21 -3.25
N TYR A 78 22.28 -19.27 -2.73
CA TYR A 78 21.62 -18.15 -2.08
C TYR A 78 21.30 -18.46 -0.61
N ARG A 79 21.81 -17.62 0.30
CA ARG A 79 21.69 -17.80 1.75
C ARG A 79 20.50 -17.03 2.32
N THR A 80 19.52 -17.72 2.89
CA THR A 80 18.35 -17.11 3.55
C THR A 80 18.32 -17.38 5.05
N LYS A 81 17.69 -16.49 5.83
CA LYS A 81 17.47 -16.67 7.27
C LYS A 81 16.02 -17.04 7.52
N LYS A 82 15.76 -18.19 8.14
CA LYS A 82 14.40 -18.57 8.58
C LYS A 82 14.03 -17.86 9.89
N LYS A 83 12.73 -17.84 10.22
CA LYS A 83 12.13 -17.20 11.41
C LYS A 83 12.69 -17.69 12.77
N LYS A 84 13.58 -18.68 12.81
CA LYS A 84 14.21 -19.24 14.02
C LYS A 84 15.75 -19.20 14.00
N GLY A 85 16.35 -18.32 13.21
CA GLY A 85 17.81 -18.13 13.20
C GLY A 85 18.61 -19.18 12.42
N GLN A 86 17.99 -20.29 12.00
CA GLN A 86 18.62 -21.22 11.06
C GLN A 86 18.80 -20.56 9.68
N GLU A 87 20.05 -20.59 9.23
CA GLU A 87 20.41 -20.25 7.86
C GLU A 87 20.10 -21.44 6.95
N THR A 88 19.53 -21.17 5.78
CA THR A 88 19.29 -22.16 4.74
C THR A 88 19.98 -21.67 3.48
N THR A 89 20.81 -22.52 2.89
CA THR A 89 21.43 -22.26 1.59
C THR A 89 20.66 -23.06 0.55
N GLU A 90 20.14 -22.37 -0.45
CA GLU A 90 19.51 -22.99 -1.61
C GLU A 90 20.45 -22.85 -2.81
N THR A 91 20.65 -23.96 -3.53
CA THR A 91 21.49 -24.00 -4.72
C THR A 91 20.61 -24.05 -5.96
N PHE A 92 20.93 -23.21 -6.95
CA PHE A 92 20.22 -23.09 -8.21
C PHE A 92 21.21 -23.28 -9.36
N SER A 93 20.74 -23.78 -10.50
CA SER A 93 21.48 -23.60 -11.75
C SER A 93 21.41 -22.12 -12.16
N ALA A 94 22.38 -21.66 -12.96
CA ALA A 94 22.38 -20.30 -13.47
C ALA A 94 21.08 -19.93 -14.21
N LEU A 95 20.52 -20.87 -14.97
CA LEU A 95 19.27 -20.67 -15.71
C LEU A 95 18.04 -20.62 -14.79
N ASP A 96 17.94 -21.52 -13.80
CA ASP A 96 16.81 -21.51 -12.85
C ASP A 96 16.82 -20.22 -12.02
N TRP A 97 18.01 -19.76 -11.62
CA TRP A 97 18.15 -18.48 -10.92
C TRP A 97 17.67 -17.29 -11.77
N ARG A 98 18.05 -17.23 -13.06
CA ARG A 98 17.58 -16.19 -13.98
C ARG A 98 16.07 -16.23 -14.14
N ALA A 99 15.49 -17.41 -14.32
CA ALA A 99 14.04 -17.57 -14.44
C ALA A 99 13.29 -17.06 -13.19
N ARG A 100 13.79 -17.41 -11.99
CA ARG A 100 13.22 -16.94 -10.71
C ARG A 100 13.37 -15.43 -10.51
N LEU A 101 14.49 -14.84 -10.92
CA LEU A 101 14.67 -13.40 -10.88
C LEU A 101 13.65 -12.70 -11.78
N SER A 102 13.44 -13.20 -12.99
CA SER A 102 12.45 -12.65 -13.93
C SER A 102 11.03 -12.74 -13.38
N ALA A 103 10.69 -13.76 -12.58
CA ALA A 103 9.39 -13.90 -11.95
C ALA A 103 9.07 -12.79 -10.91
N HIS A 104 10.08 -12.05 -10.44
CA HIS A 104 9.85 -10.87 -9.58
C HIS A 104 9.55 -9.59 -10.36
N ILE A 105 9.74 -9.59 -11.68
CA ILE A 105 9.40 -8.46 -12.53
C ILE A 105 7.89 -8.54 -12.81
N PRO A 106 7.08 -7.58 -12.33
CA PRO A 106 5.63 -7.61 -12.55
C PRO A 106 5.33 -7.52 -14.05
N HIS A 107 4.23 -8.13 -14.48
CA HIS A 107 3.81 -8.03 -15.86
C HIS A 107 3.44 -6.58 -16.22
N LYS A 108 3.47 -6.27 -17.52
CA LYS A 108 3.03 -4.96 -18.02
C LYS A 108 1.59 -4.71 -17.54
N TRP A 109 1.37 -3.56 -16.90
CA TRP A 109 0.10 -3.13 -16.31
C TRP A 109 -0.35 -3.86 -15.04
N GLU A 110 0.49 -4.72 -14.47
CA GLU A 110 0.20 -5.34 -13.19
C GLU A 110 0.38 -4.31 -12.05
N PRO A 111 -0.66 -4.02 -11.25
CA PRO A 111 -0.55 -3.03 -10.18
C PRO A 111 0.37 -3.55 -9.07
N MET A 112 1.55 -2.94 -8.91
CA MET A 112 2.31 -3.12 -7.67
C MET A 112 1.58 -2.42 -6.53
N VAL A 113 1.34 -3.13 -5.42
CA VAL A 113 0.80 -2.54 -4.19
C VAL A 113 1.96 -2.26 -3.23
N PRO A 114 2.52 -1.03 -3.23
CA PRO A 114 3.54 -0.68 -2.26
C PRO A 114 2.90 -0.40 -0.90
N TYR A 115 3.33 -1.15 0.11
CA TYR A 115 2.86 -0.98 1.49
C TYR A 115 3.64 0.14 2.18
N TYR A 116 3.06 1.35 2.25
CA TYR A 116 3.66 2.50 2.93
C TYR A 116 3.09 2.75 4.33
N ALA A 117 3.85 3.52 5.12
CA ALA A 117 3.45 4.05 6.42
C ALA A 117 2.83 2.99 7.35
N GLY A 118 1.61 3.24 7.84
CA GLY A 118 0.91 2.35 8.76
C GLY A 118 0.65 0.95 8.20
N TYR A 119 0.64 0.75 6.88
CA TYR A 119 0.45 -0.55 6.25
C TYR A 119 1.77 -1.26 5.91
N SER A 120 2.93 -0.62 6.13
CA SER A 120 4.24 -1.23 5.90
C SER A 120 4.47 -2.47 6.79
N ASN A 121 5.23 -3.45 6.26
CA ASN A 121 5.61 -4.66 7.00
C ASN A 121 6.33 -4.35 8.32
N ARG A 122 7.12 -3.27 8.35
CA ARG A 122 7.79 -2.79 9.56
C ARG A 122 6.78 -2.30 10.60
N ALA A 123 5.85 -1.40 10.21
CA ALA A 123 4.82 -0.90 11.12
C ALA A 123 3.92 -2.03 11.64
N GLY A 124 3.60 -3.01 10.79
CA GLY A 124 2.89 -4.22 11.19
C GLY A 124 3.67 -5.07 12.22
N GLY A 125 4.98 -5.23 12.02
CA GLY A 125 5.87 -5.91 12.95
C GLY A 125 5.99 -5.19 14.30
N GLU A 126 6.09 -3.86 14.30
CA GLU A 126 6.14 -3.03 15.51
C GLU A 126 4.84 -3.12 16.32
N ARG A 127 3.67 -3.07 15.67
CA ARG A 127 2.37 -3.29 16.34
C ARG A 127 2.28 -4.67 17.01
N ARG A 128 2.71 -5.72 16.32
CA ARG A 128 2.73 -7.09 16.88
C ARG A 128 3.67 -7.21 18.08
N LYS A 129 4.77 -6.45 18.11
CA LYS A 129 5.68 -6.38 19.27
C LYS A 129 5.06 -5.59 20.42
N ALA A 130 4.40 -4.48 20.13
CA ALA A 130 3.71 -3.66 21.13
C ALA A 130 2.55 -4.42 21.80
N GLN A 131 1.74 -5.14 21.01
CA GLN A 131 0.65 -5.99 21.52
C GLN A 131 1.13 -7.17 22.38
N LYS A 132 2.39 -7.59 22.24
CA LYS A 132 2.99 -8.67 23.04
C LYS A 132 3.64 -8.18 24.33
N LYS A 133 3.84 -6.88 24.51
CA LYS A 133 4.24 -6.32 25.81
C LYS A 133 2.97 -6.11 26.65
N PRO A 134 2.96 -6.43 27.95
CA PRO A 134 1.88 -6.01 28.84
C PRO A 134 1.83 -4.49 28.77
N THR A 135 0.77 -3.95 28.17
CA THR A 135 0.65 -2.52 27.95
C THR A 135 0.07 -1.91 29.22
N GLU A 136 0.94 -1.33 30.03
CA GLU A 136 0.58 -0.21 30.89
C GLU A 136 0.04 0.89 29.97
N SER A 137 -1.19 1.31 30.24
CA SER A 137 -1.95 2.23 29.39
C SER A 137 -1.27 3.59 29.30
N VAL A 138 -0.57 3.83 28.19
CA VAL A 138 -0.18 5.19 27.80
C VAL A 138 -1.48 6.00 27.60
N PRO A 139 -1.66 7.15 28.28
CA PRO A 139 -2.86 7.95 28.12
C PRO A 139 -2.96 8.41 26.67
N VAL A 140 -4.09 8.09 26.03
CA VAL A 140 -4.48 8.67 24.76
C VAL A 140 -4.62 10.18 25.01
N PRO A 141 -3.84 11.05 24.35
CA PRO A 141 -4.01 12.48 24.53
C PRO A 141 -5.42 12.88 24.08
N PRO A 142 -6.07 13.83 24.78
CA PRO A 142 -7.43 14.24 24.47
C PRO A 142 -7.53 14.66 23.00
N PRO A 143 -8.65 14.35 22.32
CA PRO A 143 -8.80 14.69 20.92
C PRO A 143 -8.70 16.21 20.76
N ALA A 144 -7.63 16.66 20.11
CA ALA A 144 -7.50 18.04 19.67
C ALA A 144 -8.77 18.47 18.93
N ALA A 145 -9.19 19.72 19.14
CA ALA A 145 -10.40 20.30 18.56
C ALA A 145 -10.52 19.90 17.09
N GLN A 146 -11.62 19.22 16.76
CA GLN A 146 -11.83 18.63 15.44
C GLN A 146 -11.88 19.74 14.39
N SER A 147 -10.88 19.80 13.50
CA SER A 147 -10.87 20.76 12.40
C SER A 147 -12.12 20.59 11.53
N GLU A 148 -12.61 21.68 10.95
CA GLU A 148 -13.74 21.67 10.00
C GLU A 148 -13.51 20.67 8.86
N PHE A 149 -12.26 20.54 8.42
CA PHE A 149 -11.84 19.52 7.45
C PHE A 149 -12.19 18.09 7.89
N LYS A 150 -12.00 17.74 9.18
CA LYS A 150 -12.31 16.40 9.71
C LYS A 150 -13.82 16.14 9.76
N LYS A 151 -14.62 17.19 10.03
CA LYS A 151 -16.09 17.13 9.98
C LYS A 151 -16.58 16.94 8.54
N GLU A 152 -15.93 17.60 7.58
CA GLU A 152 -16.24 17.48 6.17
C GLU A 152 -15.78 16.14 5.56
N ALA A 153 -14.65 15.60 6.02
CA ALA A 153 -14.17 14.27 5.65
C ALA A 153 -15.10 13.14 6.14
N ARG A 154 -15.83 13.32 7.25
CA ARG A 154 -16.87 12.35 7.67
C ARG A 154 -18.05 12.27 6.70
N ARG A 155 -18.31 13.31 5.90
CA ARG A 155 -19.34 13.31 4.83
C ARG A 155 -18.84 12.69 3.52
N HIS A 156 -17.59 12.21 3.50
CA HIS A 156 -16.94 11.73 2.29
C HIS A 156 -17.50 10.39 1.80
N TRP A 157 -18.07 9.55 2.67
CA TRP A 157 -18.74 8.31 2.24
C TRP A 157 -19.99 8.63 1.40
N ALA A 158 -20.85 9.54 1.87
CA ALA A 158 -22.07 9.95 1.16
C ALA A 158 -21.73 10.63 -0.18
N ARG A 159 -20.71 11.51 -0.17
CA ARG A 159 -20.20 12.15 -1.39
C ARG A 159 -19.62 11.13 -2.39
N ARG A 160 -18.96 10.07 -1.90
CA ARG A 160 -18.45 8.99 -2.76
C ARG A 160 -19.57 8.14 -3.35
N ILE A 161 -20.58 7.78 -2.57
CA ILE A 161 -21.76 7.07 -3.08
C ILE A 161 -22.44 7.91 -4.15
N LYS A 162 -22.66 9.21 -3.90
CA LYS A 162 -23.21 10.14 -4.90
C LYS A 162 -22.35 10.25 -6.16
N LYS A 163 -21.02 10.20 -6.05
CA LYS A 163 -20.15 10.27 -7.23
C LYS A 163 -20.14 8.98 -8.05
N VAL A 164 -20.19 7.83 -7.40
CA VAL A 164 -20.07 6.51 -8.07
C VAL A 164 -21.42 6.02 -8.58
N TYR A 165 -22.46 6.22 -7.80
CA TYR A 165 -23.80 5.69 -8.06
C TYR A 165 -24.81 6.78 -8.42
N GLU A 166 -24.40 8.06 -8.46
CA GLU A 166 -25.27 9.21 -8.77
C GLU A 166 -26.48 9.39 -7.82
N VAL A 167 -26.52 8.63 -6.73
CA VAL A 167 -27.58 8.68 -5.71
C VAL A 167 -27.05 9.35 -4.43
N ASP A 168 -27.78 10.34 -3.93
CA ASP A 168 -27.47 10.98 -2.64
C ASP A 168 -28.10 10.19 -1.48
N PRO A 169 -27.31 9.45 -0.67
CA PRO A 169 -27.85 8.58 0.37
C PRO A 169 -28.43 9.37 1.56
N LEU A 170 -28.26 10.70 1.60
CA LEU A 170 -28.81 11.57 2.64
C LEU A 170 -30.08 12.31 2.19
N LEU A 171 -30.62 12.01 1.01
CA LEU A 171 -31.92 12.52 0.58
C LEU A 171 -32.99 11.43 0.69
N CYS A 172 -34.12 11.78 1.29
CA CYS A 172 -35.25 10.87 1.39
C CYS A 172 -35.90 10.69 0.00
N PRO A 173 -36.07 9.45 -0.49
CA PRO A 173 -36.68 9.20 -1.79
C PRO A 173 -38.18 9.54 -1.83
N LYS A 174 -38.85 9.65 -0.67
CA LYS A 174 -40.31 9.92 -0.58
C LYS A 174 -40.64 11.41 -0.48
N CYS A 175 -39.86 12.16 0.29
CA CYS A 175 -40.18 13.57 0.61
C CYS A 175 -39.06 14.55 0.27
N SER A 176 -37.95 14.09 -0.34
CA SER A 176 -36.77 14.90 -0.67
C SER A 176 -36.09 15.63 0.51
N GLY A 177 -36.53 15.37 1.74
CA GLY A 177 -35.92 15.92 2.96
C GLY A 177 -34.53 15.33 3.24
N ARG A 178 -33.71 16.08 3.99
CA ARG A 178 -32.39 15.61 4.43
C ARG A 178 -32.50 14.58 5.56
N LEU A 179 -31.95 13.40 5.33
CA LEU A 179 -31.83 12.33 6.32
C LEU A 179 -30.61 12.58 7.23
N ARG A 180 -30.72 12.18 8.50
CA ARG A 180 -29.64 12.23 9.49
C ARG A 180 -29.29 10.82 9.93
N ILE A 181 -27.98 10.53 10.05
CA ILE A 181 -27.49 9.27 10.61
C ILE A 181 -27.83 9.23 12.10
N ILE A 182 -28.58 8.22 12.54
CA ILE A 182 -28.97 8.02 13.93
C ILE A 182 -27.94 7.10 14.63
N SER A 183 -27.60 5.98 14.01
CA SER A 183 -26.63 5.01 14.54
C SER A 183 -26.01 4.17 13.42
N PHE A 184 -24.89 3.50 13.73
CA PHE A 184 -24.30 2.45 12.90
C PHE A 184 -24.64 1.10 13.54
N ILE A 185 -25.14 0.16 12.74
CA ILE A 185 -25.46 -1.19 13.18
C ILE A 185 -24.40 -2.12 12.58
N GLU A 186 -23.65 -2.79 13.44
CA GLU A 186 -22.54 -3.67 13.04
C GLU A 186 -22.85 -5.16 13.26
N ASP A 187 -23.87 -5.48 14.07
CA ASP A 187 -24.25 -6.86 14.37
C ASP A 187 -24.94 -7.53 13.16
N PRO A 188 -24.36 -8.60 12.58
CA PRO A 188 -24.94 -9.29 11.42
C PRO A 188 -26.35 -9.82 11.63
N ALA A 189 -26.68 -10.31 12.84
CA ALA A 189 -28.00 -10.88 13.12
C ALA A 189 -29.08 -9.78 13.10
N VAL A 190 -28.76 -8.63 13.67
CA VAL A 190 -29.64 -7.45 13.69
C VAL A 190 -29.80 -6.88 12.28
N ILE A 191 -28.72 -6.78 11.51
CA ILE A 191 -28.75 -6.35 10.11
C ILE A 191 -29.67 -7.25 9.29
N GLN A 192 -29.52 -8.58 9.44
CA GLN A 192 -30.36 -9.56 8.73
C GLN A 192 -31.83 -9.43 9.10
N SER A 193 -32.15 -9.29 10.39
CA SER A 193 -33.53 -9.12 10.86
C SER A 193 -34.18 -7.87 10.23
N ILE A 194 -33.49 -6.73 10.25
CA ILE A 194 -33.98 -5.47 9.67
C ILE A 194 -34.18 -5.62 8.15
N LEU A 195 -33.18 -6.13 7.44
CA LEU A 195 -33.25 -6.26 5.98
C LEU A 195 -34.32 -7.26 5.54
N THR A 196 -34.54 -8.33 6.31
CA THR A 196 -35.61 -9.32 6.04
C THR A 196 -36.99 -8.67 6.21
N HIS A 197 -37.19 -7.90 7.28
CA HIS A 197 -38.44 -7.18 7.52
C HIS A 197 -38.74 -6.14 6.42
N LEU A 198 -37.71 -5.49 5.88
CA LEU A 198 -37.83 -4.54 4.77
C LEU A 198 -37.97 -5.20 3.39
N GLY A 199 -37.88 -6.53 3.29
CA GLY A 199 -37.89 -7.25 2.02
C GLY A 199 -36.63 -7.00 1.15
N LEU A 200 -35.54 -6.52 1.76
CA LEU A 200 -34.28 -6.17 1.08
C LEU A 200 -33.18 -7.22 1.28
N TRP A 201 -33.46 -8.30 1.99
CA TRP A 201 -32.52 -9.40 2.19
C TRP A 201 -32.41 -10.27 0.92
N HIS A 202 -31.64 -9.80 -0.05
CA HIS A 202 -31.23 -10.58 -1.21
C HIS A 202 -29.75 -10.92 -1.04
N VAL A 203 -29.44 -12.18 -0.70
CA VAL A 203 -28.06 -12.67 -0.80
C VAL A 203 -27.77 -12.83 -2.29
N PRO A 204 -26.95 -11.97 -2.93
CA PRO A 204 -26.51 -12.29 -4.28
C PRO A 204 -25.68 -13.56 -4.19
N ALA A 205 -25.95 -14.55 -5.04
CA ALA A 205 -25.01 -15.64 -5.26
C ALA A 205 -23.63 -15.00 -5.49
N ARG A 206 -22.65 -15.33 -4.65
CA ARG A 206 -21.32 -14.69 -4.60
C ARG A 206 -20.83 -14.37 -6.01
N GLN A 207 -20.95 -13.12 -6.45
CA GLN A 207 -20.48 -12.76 -7.77
C GLN A 207 -18.94 -12.73 -7.74
N ARG A 208 -18.38 -13.46 -8.69
CA ARG A 208 -16.97 -13.82 -8.91
C ARG A 208 -16.44 -14.92 -7.97
N ALA A 209 -16.80 -16.16 -8.30
CA ALA A 209 -15.78 -17.21 -8.19
C ALA A 209 -14.53 -16.74 -8.97
N PRO A 210 -13.31 -17.02 -8.46
CA PRO A 210 -12.10 -16.78 -9.24
C PRO A 210 -12.27 -17.43 -10.61
N PRO A 211 -11.79 -16.80 -11.71
CA PRO A 211 -11.85 -17.43 -13.01
C PRO A 211 -11.24 -18.83 -12.91
N PRO A 212 -11.87 -19.86 -13.52
CA PRO A 212 -11.34 -21.20 -13.45
C PRO A 212 -9.89 -21.20 -13.92
N PHE A 213 -9.04 -21.96 -13.22
CA PHE A 213 -7.63 -22.10 -13.54
C PHE A 213 -7.52 -22.59 -14.99
N ARG A 214 -7.03 -21.75 -15.91
CA ARG A 214 -6.66 -22.19 -17.26
C ARG A 214 -5.35 -22.97 -17.12
N SER A 215 -5.43 -24.30 -17.06
CA SER A 215 -4.27 -25.15 -17.30
C SER A 215 -3.90 -24.99 -18.78
N GLU A 216 -2.67 -24.55 -19.02
CA GLU A 216 -2.03 -24.38 -20.34
C GLU A 216 -2.36 -23.06 -21.04
N ILE A 217 -1.52 -22.05 -20.77
CA ILE A 217 -1.25 -21.01 -21.76
C ILE A 217 -0.26 -21.63 -22.74
N THR A 218 -0.74 -22.10 -23.89
CA THR A 218 0.13 -22.34 -25.04
C THR A 218 0.59 -20.97 -25.54
N LEU A 219 1.78 -20.56 -25.11
CA LEU A 219 2.49 -19.44 -25.70
C LEU A 219 2.92 -19.87 -27.10
N ASP A 220 2.11 -19.52 -28.11
CA ASP A 220 2.50 -19.64 -29.50
C ASP A 220 3.60 -18.60 -29.79
N TYR A 221 4.85 -19.06 -29.75
CA TYR A 221 6.03 -18.26 -30.07
C TYR A 221 6.18 -18.00 -31.59
N SER A 222 5.25 -18.46 -32.44
CA SER A 222 5.37 -18.31 -33.90
C SER A 222 4.98 -16.94 -34.43
N VAL A 223 4.36 -16.08 -33.61
CA VAL A 223 4.08 -14.68 -33.98
C VAL A 223 5.08 -13.77 -33.26
N ALA A 224 6.32 -13.80 -33.71
CA ALA A 224 7.24 -12.71 -33.47
C ALA A 224 6.75 -11.51 -34.29
N ASP A 225 5.99 -10.61 -33.67
CA ASP A 225 5.76 -9.28 -34.22
C ASP A 225 7.13 -8.66 -34.48
N GLU A 226 7.45 -8.46 -35.76
CA GLU A 226 8.66 -7.81 -36.23
C GLU A 226 8.71 -6.41 -35.60
N PRO A 227 9.79 -6.03 -34.89
CA PRO A 227 9.86 -4.74 -34.21
C PRO A 227 9.76 -3.61 -35.24
N PRO A 228 9.00 -2.53 -34.97
CA PRO A 228 8.78 -1.48 -35.94
C PRO A 228 10.10 -0.82 -36.35
N SER A 229 10.32 -0.73 -37.66
CA SER A 229 11.41 0.03 -38.28
C SER A 229 11.24 1.51 -37.96
N TYR A 230 12.25 2.12 -37.36
CA TYR A 230 12.34 3.57 -37.26
C TYR A 230 13.26 4.05 -38.39
N ASP A 231 12.64 4.57 -39.45
CA ASP A 231 13.31 5.46 -40.41
C ASP A 231 13.50 6.86 -39.80
#